data_AF-A0A2G9MBG2-F1
#
_entry.id   AF-A0A2G9MBG2-F1
#
_cell.length_a   1.000
_cell.length_b   1.000
_cell.length_c   1.000
_cell.angle_alpha   90.00
_cell.angle_beta   90.00
_cell.angle_gamma   90.00
#
_symmetry.space_group_name_H-M   'P 1'
#
loop_
_entity.id
_entity.type
_entity.pdbx_description
1 polymer ?
#
loop_
_entity_poly.entity_id
_entity_poly.type
_entity_poly.pdbx_seq_one_letter_code
_entity_poly.pdbx_strand_id
1 'polypeptide(L)'
;MSFGEDIARNLETIREERERRYVAAHLLLDVLGTKYKESGVVCEVEIHKGHDVHAFYRLSERAERVIHVQAYPGLSTDSELLIATQILSHGRMMSLRAAGKCSIGNEHDAVIKNQRQTSNMRVPYAVEELETKLAEIYGLHT
;
A
#
# COMPACT_ATOMS: atom_id res chain seq x y z
N MET A 1 -2.55 -28.60 30.58
CA MET A 1 -3.09 -27.84 29.43
C MET A 1 -3.77 -28.83 28.52
N SER A 2 -5.02 -28.57 28.17
CA SER A 2 -5.76 -29.39 27.20
C SER A 2 -5.42 -28.94 25.78
N PHE A 3 -5.53 -29.86 24.81
CA PHE A 3 -5.29 -29.58 23.40
C PHE A 3 -6.06 -28.36 22.86
N GLY A 4 -7.25 -28.06 23.40
CA GLY A 4 -8.05 -26.90 23.02
C GLY A 4 -7.49 -25.56 23.54
N GLU A 5 -6.86 -25.55 24.72
CA GLU A 5 -6.23 -24.34 25.28
C GLU A 5 -4.98 -23.94 24.50
N ASP A 6 -4.22 -24.93 24.02
CA ASP A 6 -3.02 -24.69 23.21
C ASP A 6 -3.37 -24.12 21.82
N ILE A 7 -4.47 -24.59 21.20
CA ILE A 7 -4.95 -24.04 19.92
C ILE A 7 -5.43 -22.59 20.09
N ALA A 8 -6.24 -22.30 21.12
CA ALA A 8 -6.76 -20.97 21.35
C ALA A 8 -5.64 -19.94 21.57
N ARG A 9 -4.62 -20.31 22.37
CA ARG A 9 -3.44 -19.46 22.59
C ARG A 9 -2.68 -19.19 21.29
N ASN A 10 -2.43 -20.23 20.50
CA ASN A 10 -1.72 -20.09 19.22
C ASN A 10 -2.48 -19.18 18.23
N LEU A 11 -3.82 -19.28 18.20
CA LEU A 11 -4.64 -18.41 17.35
C LEU A 11 -4.59 -16.94 17.80
N GLU A 12 -4.57 -16.67 19.11
CA GLU A 12 -4.43 -15.30 19.61
C GLU A 12 -3.06 -14.71 19.26
N THR A 13 -1.97 -15.48 19.43
CA THR A 13 -0.63 -15.03 19.02
C THR A 13 -0.56 -14.70 17.53
N ILE A 14 -1.13 -15.56 16.67
CA ILE A 14 -1.21 -15.31 15.22
C ILE A 14 -2.01 -14.01 14.93
N ARG A 15 -3.08 -13.76 15.69
CA ARG A 15 -3.89 -12.54 15.55
C ARG A 15 -3.09 -11.29 15.89
N GLU A 16 -2.40 -11.29 17.03
CA GLU A 16 -1.57 -10.18 17.50
C GLU A 16 -0.40 -9.89 16.53
N GLU A 17 0.28 -10.92 16.05
CA GLU A 17 1.33 -10.79 15.01
C GLU A 17 0.80 -10.18 13.72
N ARG A 18 -0.39 -10.61 13.30
CA ARG A 18 -1.03 -10.07 12.11
C ARG A 18 -1.39 -8.60 12.29
N GLU A 19 -2.00 -8.24 13.42
CA GLU A 19 -2.36 -6.86 13.75
C GLU A 19 -1.13 -5.94 13.81
N ARG A 20 -0.04 -6.38 14.45
CA ARG A 20 1.23 -5.63 14.48
C ARG A 20 1.74 -5.32 13.06
N ARG A 21 1.68 -6.29 12.14
CA ARG A 21 2.09 -6.09 10.75
C ARG A 21 1.17 -5.12 9.99
N TYR A 22 -0.15 -5.13 10.26
CA TYR A 22 -1.05 -4.12 9.67
C TYR A 22 -0.72 -2.71 10.15
N VAL A 23 -0.49 -2.55 11.45
CA VAL A 23 -0.13 -1.25 12.04
C VAL A 23 1.20 -0.77 11.46
N ALA A 24 2.22 -1.64 11.39
CA ALA A 24 3.51 -1.30 10.82
C ALA A 24 3.42 -0.91 9.33
N ALA A 25 2.65 -1.66 8.53
CA ALA A 25 2.39 -1.32 7.13
C ALA A 25 1.68 0.03 6.98
N HIS A 26 0.66 0.28 7.81
CA HIS A 26 -0.07 1.54 7.82
C HIS A 26 0.85 2.72 8.13
N LEU A 27 1.64 2.63 9.20
CA LEU A 27 2.59 3.67 9.60
C LEU A 27 3.65 3.92 8.52
N LEU A 28 4.22 2.86 7.94
CA LEU A 28 5.22 2.98 6.88
C LEU A 28 4.69 3.78 5.68
N LEU A 29 3.50 3.44 5.20
CA LEU A 29 2.90 4.08 4.03
C LEU A 29 2.43 5.52 4.32
N ASP A 30 1.96 5.78 5.55
CA ASP A 30 1.54 7.12 6.00
C ASP A 30 2.73 8.07 6.15
N VAL A 31 3.83 7.62 6.75
CA VAL A 31 5.06 8.41 6.92
C VAL A 31 5.66 8.76 5.55
N LEU A 32 5.75 7.79 4.64
CA LEU A 32 6.21 8.06 3.27
C LEU A 32 5.30 9.10 2.57
N GLY A 33 3.99 8.94 2.72
CA GLY A 33 3.01 9.87 2.16
C GLY A 33 3.15 11.30 2.71
N THR A 34 3.45 11.42 4.00
CA THR A 34 3.73 12.71 4.67
C THR A 34 5.02 13.34 4.13
N LYS A 35 6.10 12.57 4.02
CA LYS A 35 7.38 13.02 3.46
C LYS A 35 7.23 13.58 2.04
N TYR A 36 6.44 12.91 1.20
CA TYR A 36 6.15 13.39 -0.15
C TYR A 36 5.34 14.70 -0.13
N LYS A 37 4.34 14.85 0.75
CA LYS A 37 3.59 16.11 0.89
C LYS A 37 4.51 17.28 1.26
N GLU A 38 5.44 17.08 2.19
CA GLU A 38 6.41 18.10 2.62
C GLU A 38 7.34 18.52 1.48
N SER A 39 7.62 17.62 0.55
CA SER A 39 8.48 17.87 -0.61
C SER A 39 7.75 18.53 -1.80
N GLY A 40 6.52 19.02 -1.60
CA GLY A 40 5.72 19.64 -2.68
C GLY A 40 5.09 18.64 -3.66
N VAL A 41 5.12 17.34 -3.34
CA VAL A 41 4.45 16.28 -4.08
C VAL A 41 3.04 16.11 -3.50
N VAL A 42 2.01 16.50 -4.26
CA VAL A 42 0.61 16.40 -3.79
C VAL A 42 0.20 14.93 -3.68
N CYS A 43 0.33 14.35 -2.49
CA CYS A 43 -0.09 12.98 -2.21
C CYS A 43 -1.50 12.95 -1.60
N GLU A 44 -2.44 12.36 -2.32
CA GLU A 44 -3.71 11.91 -1.74
C GLU A 44 -3.53 10.51 -1.17
N VAL A 45 -2.98 10.45 0.05
CA VAL A 45 -2.83 9.19 0.78
C VAL A 45 -4.20 8.77 1.28
N GLU A 46 -4.85 7.86 0.56
CA GLU A 46 -6.05 7.18 1.03
C GLU A 46 -5.64 5.78 1.51
N ILE A 47 -5.61 5.58 2.83
CA ILE A 47 -5.30 4.28 3.41
C ILE A 47 -6.58 3.48 3.62
N HIS A 48 -6.76 2.43 2.84
CA HIS A 48 -7.88 1.51 3.00
C HIS A 48 -7.56 0.41 4.03
N LYS A 49 -8.58 0.04 4.81
CA LYS A 49 -8.52 -1.03 5.81
C LYS A 49 -9.22 -2.28 5.24
N GLY A 50 -8.48 -3.39 5.16
CA GLY A 50 -8.95 -4.66 4.63
C GLY A 50 -7.98 -5.80 4.95
N HIS A 51 -7.90 -6.81 4.09
CA HIS A 51 -6.85 -7.85 4.17
C HIS A 51 -5.46 -7.32 3.75
N ASP A 52 -5.41 -6.13 3.20
CA ASP A 52 -4.28 -5.39 2.66
C ASP A 52 -4.36 -3.92 3.08
N VAL A 53 -3.26 -3.20 2.88
CA VAL A 53 -3.15 -1.75 3.13
C VAL A 53 -2.78 -1.06 1.84
N HIS A 54 -3.57 -0.08 1.44
CA HIS A 54 -3.38 0.64 0.18
C HIS A 54 -2.84 2.04 0.43
N ALA A 55 -2.07 2.55 -0.52
CA ALA A 55 -1.69 3.96 -0.59
C ALA A 55 -1.62 4.39 -2.07
N PHE A 56 -1.94 5.66 -2.30
CA PHE A 56 -1.93 6.29 -3.61
C PHE A 56 -1.05 7.54 -3.53
N TYR A 57 0.04 7.57 -4.30
CA TYR A 57 0.98 8.70 -4.32
C TYR A 57 0.93 9.35 -5.70
N ARG A 58 0.42 10.60 -5.78
CA ARG A 58 0.39 11.37 -7.01
C ARG A 58 1.62 12.26 -7.08
N LEU A 59 2.38 12.13 -8.17
CA LEU A 59 3.64 12.86 -8.34
C LEU A 59 3.36 14.26 -8.90
N SER A 60 4.02 15.30 -8.38
CA SER A 60 3.84 16.68 -8.86
C SER A 60 4.33 16.87 -10.30
N GLU A 61 5.51 16.33 -10.64
CA GLU A 61 6.09 16.41 -11.98
C GLU A 61 5.33 15.60 -13.04
N ARG A 62 4.58 14.60 -12.59
CA ARG A 62 3.77 13.71 -13.44
C ARG A 62 2.36 13.61 -12.87
N ALA A 63 1.70 14.76 -12.77
CA ALA A 63 0.40 14.90 -12.12
C ALA A 63 -0.72 14.08 -12.80
N GLU A 64 -0.48 13.52 -13.99
CA GLU A 64 -1.35 12.58 -14.68
C GLU A 64 -1.22 11.13 -14.18
N ARG A 65 -0.24 10.84 -13.33
CA ARG A 65 0.09 9.50 -12.81
C ARG A 65 -0.06 9.41 -11.30
N VAL A 66 -0.49 8.24 -10.84
CA VAL A 66 -0.59 7.87 -9.44
C VAL A 66 0.16 6.57 -9.24
N ILE A 67 1.08 6.51 -8.29
CA ILE A 67 1.67 5.26 -7.82
C ILE A 67 0.68 4.65 -6.83
N HIS A 68 0.14 3.50 -7.19
CA HIS A 68 -0.62 2.67 -6.27
C HIS A 68 0.33 1.69 -5.59
N VAL A 69 0.29 1.66 -4.26
CA VAL A 69 1.07 0.77 -3.40
C VAL A 69 0.10 -0.04 -2.56
N GLN A 70 0.23 -1.35 -2.60
CA GLN A 70 -0.60 -2.31 -1.88
C GLN A 70 0.28 -3.22 -1.05
N ALA A 71 0.19 -3.11 0.27
CA ALA A 71 0.89 -3.95 1.21
C ALA A 71 0.02 -5.15 1.62
N TYR A 72 0.66 -6.31 1.80
CA TYR A 72 0.01 -7.56 2.22
C TYR A 72 0.55 -8.04 3.57
N PRO A 73 0.10 -7.46 4.71
CA PRO A 73 0.59 -7.82 6.04
C PRO A 73 0.48 -9.32 6.37
N GLY A 74 -0.59 -9.98 5.89
CA GLY A 74 -0.79 -11.42 6.09
C GLY A 74 0.23 -12.31 5.37
N LEU A 75 0.93 -11.80 4.36
CA LEU A 75 1.98 -12.50 3.60
C LEU A 75 3.40 -11.98 3.90
N SER A 76 3.49 -11.06 4.86
CA SER A 76 4.71 -10.37 5.28
C SER A 76 5.38 -11.10 6.43
N THR A 77 6.66 -10.84 6.67
CA THR A 77 7.40 -11.36 7.83
C THR A 77 7.49 -10.30 8.92
N ASP A 78 8.16 -10.61 10.03
CA ASP A 78 8.42 -9.64 11.10
C ASP A 78 9.40 -8.54 10.68
N SER A 79 10.24 -8.81 9.68
CA SER A 79 11.28 -7.89 9.22
C SER A 79 10.95 -7.20 7.88
N GLU A 80 10.09 -7.81 7.06
CA GLU A 80 9.81 -7.33 5.71
C GLU A 80 8.32 -7.33 5.37
N LEU A 81 7.89 -6.25 4.74
CA LEU A 81 6.56 -6.07 4.17
C LEU A 81 6.56 -6.54 2.70
N LEU A 82 5.60 -7.40 2.34
CA LEU A 82 5.31 -7.72 0.95
C LEU A 82 4.43 -6.62 0.36
N ILE A 83 4.89 -6.03 -0.73
CA ILE A 83 4.24 -4.91 -1.41
C ILE A 83 4.09 -5.23 -2.90
N ALA A 84 2.91 -4.95 -3.45
CA ALA A 84 2.68 -4.82 -4.88
C ALA A 84 2.55 -3.34 -5.24
N THR A 85 3.08 -2.94 -6.39
CA THR A 85 2.96 -1.55 -6.87
C THR A 85 2.61 -1.48 -8.36
N GLN A 86 1.96 -0.39 -8.75
CA GLN A 86 1.71 -0.05 -10.15
C GLN A 86 1.46 1.44 -10.39
N ILE A 87 1.69 1.91 -11.62
CA ILE A 87 1.26 3.24 -12.06
C ILE A 87 -0.16 3.19 -12.60
N LEU A 88 -1.00 4.09 -12.10
CA LEU A 88 -2.35 4.36 -12.56
C LEU A 88 -2.44 5.74 -13.24
N SER A 89 -3.41 5.91 -14.12
CA SER A 89 -3.76 7.21 -14.69
C SER A 89 -4.69 7.97 -13.73
N HIS A 90 -4.24 9.11 -13.23
CA HIS A 90 -5.03 9.99 -12.37
C HIS A 90 -6.31 10.44 -13.06
N GLY A 91 -6.22 10.90 -14.32
CA GLY A 91 -7.37 11.36 -15.10
C GLY A 91 -8.43 10.26 -15.29
N ARG A 92 -8.01 9.02 -15.53
CA ARG A 92 -8.92 7.87 -15.61
C ARG A 92 -9.58 7.58 -14.26
N MET A 93 -8.83 7.61 -13.17
CA MET A 93 -9.37 7.41 -11.81
C MET A 93 -10.44 8.46 -11.51
N MET A 94 -10.15 9.73 -11.74
CA MET A 94 -11.09 10.83 -11.49
C MET A 94 -12.33 10.73 -12.39
N SER A 95 -12.17 10.36 -13.66
CA SER A 95 -13.30 10.14 -14.57
C SER A 95 -14.21 9.02 -14.10
N LEU A 96 -13.66 7.92 -13.58
CA LEU A 96 -14.43 6.81 -13.03
C LEU A 96 -15.11 7.18 -11.71
N ARG A 97 -14.44 7.96 -10.84
CA ARG A 97 -15.03 8.51 -9.60
C ARG A 97 -16.22 9.43 -9.92
N ALA A 98 -16.04 10.36 -10.86
CA ALA A 98 -17.11 11.26 -11.31
C ALA A 98 -18.31 10.52 -11.91
N ALA A 99 -18.07 9.37 -12.56
CA ALA A 99 -19.13 8.50 -13.09
C ALA A 99 -19.77 7.57 -12.04
N GLY A 100 -19.36 7.64 -10.76
CA GLY A 100 -19.82 6.73 -9.71
C GLY A 100 -19.39 5.27 -9.89
N LYS A 101 -18.43 5.01 -10.77
CA LYS A 101 -17.91 3.66 -11.10
C LYS A 101 -16.66 3.28 -10.31
N CYS A 102 -16.09 4.25 -9.60
CA CYS A 102 -14.96 4.07 -8.70
C CYS A 102 -15.27 4.80 -7.39
N SER A 103 -15.09 4.13 -6.27
CA SER A 103 -15.27 4.63 -4.92
C SER A 103 -14.31 3.88 -4.01
N ILE A 104 -14.07 4.47 -2.84
CA ILE A 104 -13.34 3.83 -1.74
C ILE A 104 -13.87 2.41 -1.51
N GLY A 105 -13.04 1.40 -1.76
CA GLY A 105 -13.33 -0.03 -1.59
C GLY A 105 -13.64 -0.81 -2.87
N ASN A 106 -13.78 -0.16 -4.04
CA ASN A 106 -13.99 -0.85 -5.33
C ASN A 106 -12.93 -0.49 -6.38
N GLU A 107 -11.88 0.25 -6.02
CA GLU A 107 -10.77 0.62 -6.90
C GLU A 107 -10.16 -0.60 -7.59
N HIS A 108 -10.17 -1.73 -6.88
CA HIS A 108 -9.66 -2.99 -7.40
C HIS A 108 -10.37 -3.39 -8.70
N ASP A 109 -11.69 -3.50 -8.68
CA ASP A 109 -12.46 -3.88 -9.86
C ASP A 109 -12.55 -2.74 -10.89
N ALA A 110 -12.60 -1.48 -10.43
CA ALA A 110 -12.79 -0.32 -11.29
C ALA A 110 -11.53 0.07 -12.08
N VAL A 111 -10.34 -0.06 -11.48
CA VAL A 111 -9.10 0.53 -12.01
C VAL A 111 -7.93 -0.47 -12.05
N ILE A 112 -7.76 -1.30 -11.02
CA ILE A 112 -6.53 -2.07 -10.78
C ILE A 112 -6.53 -3.43 -11.49
N LYS A 113 -7.64 -4.17 -11.45
CA LYS A 113 -7.76 -5.59 -11.89
C LYS A 113 -7.40 -5.81 -13.36
N ASN A 114 -7.64 -4.79 -14.20
CA ASN A 114 -7.35 -4.85 -15.63
C ASN A 114 -6.01 -4.19 -15.99
N GLN A 115 -5.19 -3.85 -14.99
CA GLN A 115 -3.84 -3.32 -15.21
C GLN A 115 -2.80 -4.36 -14.84
N ARG A 116 -1.69 -4.30 -15.59
CA ARG A 116 -0.55 -5.17 -15.32
C ARG A 116 0.18 -4.62 -14.10
N GLN A 117 0.17 -5.38 -13.00
CA GLN A 117 1.04 -5.12 -11.86
C GLN A 117 2.49 -5.06 -12.36
N THR A 118 3.22 -4.02 -11.97
CA THR A 118 4.59 -3.82 -12.43
C THR A 118 5.60 -4.55 -11.57
N SER A 119 5.33 -4.73 -10.27
CA SER A 119 6.27 -5.41 -9.39
C SER A 119 5.64 -5.86 -8.07
N ASN A 120 6.01 -7.06 -7.62
CA ASN A 120 5.93 -7.47 -6.23
C ASN A 120 7.33 -7.39 -5.63
N MET A 121 7.46 -6.82 -4.43
CA MET A 121 8.72 -6.69 -3.73
C MET A 121 8.58 -6.89 -2.23
N ARG A 122 9.65 -7.36 -1.61
CA ARG A 122 9.82 -7.31 -0.15
C ARG A 122 10.63 -6.08 0.21
N VAL A 123 10.16 -5.34 1.20
CA VAL A 123 10.81 -4.13 1.68
C VAL A 123 10.89 -4.22 3.19
N PRO A 124 12.04 -3.91 3.81
CA PRO A 124 12.09 -3.73 5.26
C PRO A 124 11.04 -2.72 5.72
N TYR A 125 10.63 -2.76 7.00
CA TYR A 125 9.79 -1.71 7.59
C TYR A 125 10.60 -0.41 7.81
N ALA A 126 11.14 0.15 6.72
CA ALA A 126 11.97 1.35 6.67
C ALA A 126 11.50 2.25 5.52
N VAL A 127 11.23 3.51 5.81
CA VAL A 127 10.62 4.46 4.86
C VAL A 127 11.56 4.74 3.69
N GLU A 128 12.85 4.90 3.98
CA GLU A 128 13.91 5.23 3.02
C GLU A 128 14.11 4.09 2.01
N GLU A 129 14.01 2.85 2.46
CA GLU A 129 14.11 1.66 1.59
C GLU A 129 12.91 1.58 0.64
N LEU A 130 11.71 1.87 1.13
CA LEU A 130 10.51 1.90 0.29
C LEU A 130 10.59 3.02 -0.75
N GLU A 131 10.97 4.23 -0.33
CA GLU A 131 11.15 5.37 -1.20
C GLU A 131 12.17 5.09 -2.31
N THR A 132 13.33 4.54 -1.95
CA THR A 132 14.40 4.19 -2.90
C THR A 132 13.90 3.21 -3.94
N LYS A 133 13.22 2.13 -3.53
CA LYS A 133 12.68 1.14 -4.47
C LYS A 133 11.62 1.71 -5.39
N LEU A 134 10.73 2.56 -4.87
CA LEU A 134 9.71 3.23 -5.71
C LEU A 134 10.38 4.16 -6.73
N ALA A 135 11.43 4.88 -6.33
CA ALA A 135 12.21 5.72 -7.23
C ALA A 135 12.89 4.92 -8.34
N GLU A 136 13.51 3.79 -8.01
CA GLU A 136 14.13 2.87 -8.98
C GLU A 136 13.12 2.31 -9.99
N ILE A 137 11.97 1.82 -9.51
CA ILE A 137 10.94 1.19 -10.36
C ILE A 137 10.34 2.21 -11.34
N TYR A 138 10.10 3.44 -10.87
CA TYR A 138 9.36 4.43 -11.64
C TYR A 138 10.22 5.54 -12.27
N GLY A 139 11.54 5.45 -12.09
CA GLY A 139 12.50 6.43 -12.58
C GLY A 139 12.20 7.82 -12.01
N LEU A 140 11.93 7.88 -10.71
CA LEU A 140 11.76 9.14 -9.99
C LEU A 140 13.13 9.58 -9.55
N HIS A 141 13.62 10.69 -10.07
CA HIS A 141 14.87 11.27 -9.58
C HIS A 141 14.52 12.04 -8.29
N THR A 142 14.97 11.53 -7.15
CA THR A 142 14.99 12.26 -5.87
C THR A 142 16.07 13.32 -5.85
#